data_AF-A0A979FJI0-F1
#
_entry.id   AF-A0A979FJI0-F1
#
_cell.length_a   1.000
_cell.length_b   1.000
_cell.length_c   1.000
_cell.angle_alpha   90.00
_cell.angle_beta   90.00
_cell.angle_gamma   90.00
#
_symmetry.space_group_name_H-M   'P 1'
#
loop_
_entity.id
_entity.type
_entity.pdbx_description
1 polymer ?
#
loop_
_entity_poly.entity_id
_entity_poly.type
_entity_poly.pdbx_seq_one_letter_code
_entity_poly.pdbx_strand_id
1 'polypeptide(L)'
;MVLNTSFQIVKPLEFPLHADLDEISRCVHFDDFQEAVNYEALLPQPLSNSHMRLQQRVLWFAPSQASTEHNFYGNVSFTIKWKTVLQKLGPNLYLIDQAIYNARSFTRVVFTRNSYDTILTRVDLDSEDSPMTKTESGFRHASHCMNKVRWGPHELQIAIEVTDDDARWLYLNCKPVANNHSMANVPSFGEHIRTDGKESKFLPYKCFKFNTAQNLECPFPWTKSECEMNIQVVLKTGVSSRTHFSTKEITHSTKKNVSFIPSPVVASPRLPSRPATRVKSLRIAPRPRADDGWNLTILLAVVAVFSIFALEFVLYPLLLFTGFFK
;
A
#
# COMPACT_ATOMS: atom_id res chain seq x y z
N MET A 1 -1.76 -32.61 -8.33
CA MET A 1 -3.05 -31.89 -8.35
C MET A 1 -2.78 -30.44 -7.97
N VAL A 2 -3.05 -29.51 -8.89
CA VAL A 2 -2.95 -28.06 -8.65
C VAL A 2 -4.20 -27.64 -7.89
N LEU A 3 -4.05 -27.35 -6.60
CA LEU A 3 -5.14 -26.86 -5.75
C LEU A 3 -4.93 -25.36 -5.53
N ASN A 4 -5.70 -24.58 -6.29
CA ASN A 4 -6.10 -23.17 -6.14
C ASN A 4 -5.27 -22.24 -5.23
N THR A 5 -4.42 -21.42 -5.85
CA THR A 5 -3.89 -20.17 -5.28
C THR A 5 -4.74 -18.97 -5.73
N SER A 6 -6.00 -18.88 -5.28
CA SER A 6 -6.92 -17.80 -5.66
C SER A 6 -7.52 -17.15 -4.43
N PHE A 7 -7.36 -15.82 -4.28
CA PHE A 7 -8.22 -15.06 -3.36
C PHE A 7 -9.68 -15.35 -3.73
N GLN A 8 -10.46 -15.73 -2.73
CA GLN A 8 -11.87 -16.04 -2.90
C GLN A 8 -12.62 -14.73 -3.13
N ILE A 9 -13.57 -14.71 -4.08
CA ILE A 9 -14.63 -13.70 -4.11
C ILE A 9 -15.33 -13.84 -2.75
N VAL A 10 -15.06 -12.90 -1.85
CA VAL A 10 -15.69 -12.89 -0.53
C VAL A 10 -17.11 -12.36 -0.70
N LYS A 11 -18.03 -12.84 0.13
CA LYS A 11 -19.38 -12.30 0.26
C LYS A 11 -19.33 -10.76 0.50
N PRO A 12 -20.42 -10.03 0.20
CA PRO A 12 -20.59 -8.64 0.63
C PRO A 12 -20.18 -8.44 2.09
N LEU A 13 -19.78 -7.22 2.46
CA LEU A 13 -19.42 -6.92 3.84
C LEU A 13 -20.61 -7.26 4.74
N GLU A 14 -20.39 -8.12 5.73
CA GLU A 14 -21.43 -8.47 6.69
C GLU A 14 -21.38 -7.46 7.85
N PHE A 15 -22.48 -6.71 8.05
CA PHE A 15 -22.64 -5.72 9.13
C PHE A 15 -21.51 -4.67 9.19
N PRO A 16 -21.27 -3.90 8.12
CA PRO A 16 -20.24 -2.87 8.13
C PRO A 16 -20.58 -1.72 9.09
N LEU A 17 -19.54 -1.17 9.73
CA LEU A 17 -19.59 0.11 10.43
C LEU A 17 -18.83 1.14 9.59
N HIS A 18 -19.49 2.23 9.21
CA HIS A 18 -18.89 3.27 8.37
C HIS A 18 -18.26 4.41 9.16
N ALA A 19 -17.19 4.96 8.60
CA ALA A 19 -16.53 6.19 9.03
C ALA A 19 -16.47 7.19 7.87
N ASP A 20 -16.37 8.48 8.18
CA ASP A 20 -16.33 9.55 7.17
C ASP A 20 -15.07 9.46 6.29
N LEU A 21 -15.22 9.74 4.99
CA LEU A 21 -14.14 9.72 3.99
C LEU A 21 -13.87 11.14 3.49
N ASP A 22 -13.32 11.98 4.36
CA ASP A 22 -12.99 13.37 4.03
C ASP A 22 -11.65 13.51 3.30
N GLU A 23 -10.64 12.77 3.76
CA GLU A 23 -9.28 12.80 3.24
C GLU A 23 -8.78 11.39 2.94
N ILE A 24 -8.01 11.29 1.86
CA ILE A 24 -7.28 10.08 1.48
C ILE A 24 -5.80 10.37 1.48
N SER A 25 -4.99 9.35 1.73
CA SER A 25 -3.54 9.45 1.75
C SER A 25 -2.88 8.32 0.98
N ARG A 26 -1.76 8.66 0.33
CA ARG A 26 -0.78 7.69 -0.19
C ARG A 26 0.42 7.71 0.73
N CYS A 27 0.57 6.65 1.52
CA CYS A 27 1.73 6.45 2.37
C CYS A 27 2.89 5.88 1.56
N VAL A 28 4.08 6.45 1.72
CA VAL A 28 5.31 6.01 1.08
C VAL A 28 6.48 5.98 2.07
N HIS A 29 7.51 5.19 1.76
CA HIS A 29 8.76 5.24 2.52
C HIS A 29 9.55 6.49 2.15
N PHE A 30 10.50 6.87 3.02
CA PHE A 30 11.19 8.15 2.86
C PHE A 30 12.03 8.26 1.57
N ASP A 31 12.57 7.15 1.09
CA ASP A 31 13.26 7.08 -0.21
C ASP A 31 12.31 7.35 -1.39
N ASP A 32 11.11 6.77 -1.38
CA ASP A 32 10.08 7.03 -2.39
C ASP A 32 9.58 8.49 -2.32
N PHE A 33 9.55 9.09 -1.13
CA PHE A 33 9.26 10.51 -0.96
C PHE A 33 10.34 11.40 -1.60
N GLN A 34 11.62 11.10 -1.37
CA GLN A 34 12.72 11.82 -2.04
C GLN A 34 12.63 11.68 -3.55
N GLU A 35 12.32 10.49 -4.05
CA GLU A 35 12.12 10.24 -5.46
C GLU A 35 10.96 11.09 -6.03
N ALA A 36 9.82 11.14 -5.33
CA ALA A 36 8.69 11.98 -5.72
C ALA A 36 9.04 13.47 -5.75
N VAL A 37 9.88 13.95 -4.81
CA VAL A 37 10.37 15.34 -4.82
C VAL A 37 11.29 15.60 -6.01
N ASN A 38 12.19 14.67 -6.32
CA ASN A 38 13.13 14.81 -7.43
C ASN A 38 12.43 14.80 -8.80
N TYR A 39 11.40 13.97 -8.97
CA TYR A 39 10.62 13.89 -10.22
C TYR A 39 9.44 14.84 -10.27
N GLU A 40 9.13 15.52 -9.15
CA GLU A 40 7.94 16.37 -8.99
C GLU A 40 6.63 15.65 -9.36
N ALA A 41 6.57 14.35 -9.06
CA ALA A 41 5.46 13.49 -9.41
C ALA A 41 5.37 12.29 -8.47
N LEU A 42 4.15 11.86 -8.16
CA LEU A 42 3.92 10.58 -7.47
C LEU A 42 4.04 9.45 -8.48
N LEU A 43 4.98 8.53 -8.31
CA LEU A 43 5.25 7.49 -9.32
C LEU A 43 4.14 6.43 -9.42
N PRO A 44 3.41 6.34 -10.55
CA PRO A 44 2.35 5.36 -10.75
C PRO A 44 2.90 3.95 -10.99
N GLN A 45 2.16 2.95 -10.51
CA GLN A 45 2.53 1.54 -10.62
C GLN A 45 1.46 0.77 -11.41
N PRO A 46 1.82 -0.31 -12.11
CA PRO A 46 0.82 -1.19 -12.73
C PRO A 46 -0.16 -1.74 -11.68
N LEU A 47 -1.42 -1.93 -12.05
CA LEU A 47 -2.40 -2.63 -11.23
C LEU A 47 -2.07 -4.13 -11.18
N SER A 48 -1.07 -4.50 -10.38
CA SER A 48 -0.53 -5.86 -10.26
C SER A 48 -1.19 -6.69 -9.16
N ASN A 49 -2.03 -6.06 -8.32
CA ASN A 49 -2.56 -6.64 -7.09
C ASN A 49 -4.05 -6.99 -7.22
N SER A 50 -4.45 -7.46 -8.39
CA SER A 50 -5.83 -7.67 -8.80
C SER A 50 -5.93 -8.96 -9.62
N HIS A 51 -7.02 -9.71 -9.46
CA HIS A 51 -7.37 -10.84 -10.33
C HIS A 51 -7.61 -10.40 -11.78
N MET A 52 -7.99 -9.14 -11.94
CA MET A 52 -8.26 -8.49 -13.21
C MET A 52 -7.02 -7.73 -13.68
N ARG A 53 -6.50 -8.11 -14.86
CA ARG A 53 -5.42 -7.40 -15.52
C ARG A 53 -5.97 -6.17 -16.22
N LEU A 54 -6.00 -5.08 -15.49
CA LEU A 54 -6.07 -3.74 -16.04
C LEU A 54 -4.64 -3.33 -16.46
N GLN A 55 -4.42 -3.02 -17.75
CA GLN A 55 -3.15 -2.46 -18.25
C GLN A 55 -2.84 -1.03 -17.74
N GLN A 56 -3.65 -0.54 -16.82
CA GLN A 56 -3.64 0.80 -16.26
C GLN A 56 -2.52 0.96 -15.22
N ARG A 57 -1.98 2.18 -15.16
CA ARG A 57 -1.13 2.64 -14.08
C ARG A 57 -1.97 3.35 -13.04
N VAL A 58 -1.72 3.04 -11.78
CA VAL A 58 -2.49 3.54 -10.65
C VAL A 58 -1.59 4.08 -9.55
N LEU A 59 -2.15 4.97 -8.75
CA LEU A 59 -1.65 5.33 -7.44
C LEU A 59 -2.60 4.79 -6.39
N TRP A 60 -2.06 3.98 -5.49
CA TRP A 60 -2.82 3.45 -4.35
C TRP A 60 -2.90 4.50 -3.24
N PHE A 61 -4.13 4.76 -2.81
CA PHE A 61 -4.52 5.58 -1.68
C PHE A 61 -5.39 4.77 -0.72
N ALA A 62 -5.55 5.26 0.50
CA ALA A 62 -6.47 4.75 1.50
C ALA A 62 -7.07 5.94 2.28
N PRO A 63 -8.18 5.77 3.03
CA PRO A 63 -8.61 6.77 3.99
C PRO A 63 -7.45 7.23 4.88
N SER A 64 -7.33 8.54 5.11
CA SER A 64 -6.25 9.10 5.93
C SER A 64 -6.31 8.58 7.37
N GLN A 65 -5.15 8.20 7.90
CA GLN A 65 -5.00 7.74 9.29
C GLN A 65 -4.24 8.77 10.14
N ALA A 66 -4.36 8.65 11.46
CA ALA A 66 -3.66 9.51 12.40
C ALA A 66 -2.14 9.32 12.27
N SER A 67 -1.42 10.42 12.03
CA SER A 67 0.05 10.41 11.85
C SER A 67 0.86 10.08 13.12
N THR A 68 0.22 10.11 14.29
CA THR A 68 0.85 9.85 15.59
C THR A 68 1.06 8.36 15.85
N GLU A 69 0.17 7.52 15.30
CA GLU A 69 0.27 6.07 15.41
C GLU A 69 1.31 5.51 14.45
N HIS A 70 1.81 4.31 14.76
CA HIS A 70 2.77 3.63 13.90
C HIS A 70 2.14 3.33 12.54
N ASN A 71 2.69 3.92 11.48
CA ASN A 71 2.24 3.71 10.12
C ASN A 71 3.07 2.63 9.44
N PHE A 72 2.48 1.47 9.22
CA PHE A 72 3.12 0.33 8.57
C PHE A 72 3.60 0.59 7.13
N TYR A 73 2.95 1.53 6.43
CA TYR A 73 3.13 1.76 5.00
C TYR A 73 4.28 2.74 4.69
N GLY A 74 4.73 3.52 5.66
CA GLY A 74 5.96 4.29 5.55
C GLY A 74 5.95 5.61 6.31
N ASN A 75 6.97 6.41 6.02
CA ASN A 75 7.31 7.63 6.74
C ASN A 75 6.47 8.84 6.34
N VAL A 76 6.00 8.92 5.10
CA VAL A 76 5.34 10.13 4.58
C VAL A 76 4.00 9.79 3.96
N SER A 77 2.96 10.51 4.36
CA SER A 77 1.63 10.47 3.75
C SER A 77 1.46 11.67 2.83
N PHE A 78 1.17 11.44 1.55
CA PHE A 78 0.64 12.46 0.66
C PHE A 78 -0.87 12.51 0.80
N THR A 79 -1.37 13.52 1.52
CA THR A 79 -2.79 13.64 1.89
C THR A 79 -3.52 14.66 1.03
N ILE A 80 -4.74 14.33 0.61
CA ILE A 80 -5.62 15.20 -0.18
C ILE A 80 -7.09 14.95 0.17
N LYS A 81 -7.91 15.99 0.07
CA LYS A 81 -9.37 15.87 0.25
C LYS A 81 -9.99 14.98 -0.83
N TRP A 82 -10.81 14.03 -0.41
CA TRP A 82 -11.50 13.11 -1.31
C TRP A 82 -12.35 13.87 -2.35
N LYS A 83 -13.08 14.90 -1.92
CA LYS A 83 -13.88 15.77 -2.79
C LYS A 83 -13.06 16.42 -3.92
N THR A 84 -11.83 16.84 -3.64
CA THR A 84 -10.94 17.45 -4.64
C THR A 84 -10.52 16.44 -5.70
N VAL A 85 -10.24 15.21 -5.29
CA VAL A 85 -9.91 14.09 -6.18
C VAL A 85 -11.11 13.72 -7.06
N LEU A 86 -12.32 13.65 -6.47
CA LEU A 86 -13.58 13.41 -7.18
C LEU A 86 -13.83 14.39 -8.31
N GLN A 87 -13.65 15.69 -8.04
CA GLN A 87 -13.90 16.74 -9.01
C GLN A 87 -12.93 16.70 -10.20
N LYS A 88 -11.69 16.23 -9.99
CA LYS A 88 -10.62 16.28 -11.00
C LYS A 88 -10.45 14.98 -11.80
N LEU A 89 -10.58 13.82 -11.14
CA LEU A 89 -10.15 12.54 -11.71
C LEU A 89 -11.31 11.62 -12.14
N GLY A 90 -12.56 12.12 -12.14
CA GLY A 90 -13.73 11.45 -12.71
C GLY A 90 -14.59 10.77 -11.64
N PRO A 91 -15.79 10.28 -11.97
CA PRO A 91 -16.73 9.85 -10.93
C PRO A 91 -16.77 8.34 -10.69
N ASN A 92 -16.14 7.52 -11.55
CA ASN A 92 -16.45 6.10 -11.58
C ASN A 92 -15.65 5.33 -10.53
N LEU A 93 -16.36 4.56 -9.72
CA LEU A 93 -15.82 3.63 -8.72
C LEU A 93 -16.27 2.21 -9.05
N TYR A 94 -15.30 1.33 -9.24
CA TYR A 94 -15.57 -0.09 -9.48
C TYR A 94 -14.87 -0.96 -8.45
N LEU A 95 -15.54 -2.03 -8.04
CA LEU A 95 -14.95 -3.04 -7.17
C LEU A 95 -13.89 -3.82 -7.95
N ILE A 96 -12.67 -3.89 -7.41
CA ILE A 96 -11.61 -4.76 -7.93
C ILE A 96 -11.78 -6.15 -7.31
N ASP A 97 -11.75 -6.19 -5.98
CA ASP A 97 -11.96 -7.40 -5.18
C ASP A 97 -12.17 -7.05 -3.70
N GLN A 98 -12.42 -8.08 -2.91
CA GLN A 98 -12.36 -8.06 -1.45
C GLN A 98 -11.47 -9.19 -0.98
N ALA A 99 -10.79 -9.01 0.16
CA ALA A 99 -9.91 -10.01 0.73
C ALA A 99 -9.97 -9.99 2.26
N ILE A 100 -9.65 -11.11 2.89
CA ILE A 100 -9.47 -11.20 4.34
C ILE A 100 -8.05 -11.68 4.60
N TYR A 101 -7.35 -10.98 5.48
CA TYR A 101 -6.02 -11.36 5.94
C TYR A 101 -5.94 -11.24 7.46
N ASN A 102 -5.72 -12.37 8.14
CA ASN A 102 -5.88 -12.50 9.60
C ASN A 102 -7.28 -12.02 10.04
N ALA A 103 -7.34 -11.03 10.93
CA ALA A 103 -8.58 -10.43 11.42
C ALA A 103 -8.95 -9.13 10.68
N ARG A 104 -8.27 -8.79 9.58
CA ARG A 104 -8.53 -7.59 8.77
C ARG A 104 -9.22 -7.98 7.47
N SER A 105 -10.27 -7.23 7.13
CA SER A 105 -10.89 -7.28 5.82
C SER A 105 -10.39 -6.13 4.97
N PHE A 106 -10.36 -6.32 3.66
CA PHE A 106 -9.90 -5.35 2.69
C PHE A 106 -10.90 -5.26 1.55
N THR A 107 -11.23 -4.05 1.12
CA THR A 107 -11.90 -3.83 -0.16
C THR A 107 -11.01 -2.97 -1.03
N ARG A 108 -10.75 -3.45 -2.25
CA ARG A 108 -9.97 -2.73 -3.26
C ARG A 108 -10.93 -2.21 -4.33
N VAL A 109 -10.85 -0.92 -4.61
CA VAL A 109 -11.65 -0.27 -5.66
C VAL A 109 -10.74 0.43 -6.65
N VAL A 110 -11.16 0.53 -7.91
CA VAL A 110 -10.53 1.39 -8.91
C VAL A 110 -11.38 2.65 -9.09
N PHE A 111 -10.70 3.78 -9.07
CA PHE A 111 -11.27 5.10 -9.28
C PHE A 111 -10.76 5.67 -10.60
N THR A 112 -11.66 5.98 -11.53
CA THR A 112 -11.28 6.24 -12.92
C THR A 112 -12.26 7.18 -13.65
N ARG A 113 -11.76 7.83 -14.71
CA ARG A 113 -12.58 8.53 -15.71
C ARG A 113 -13.23 7.57 -16.72
N ASN A 114 -12.64 6.39 -16.92
CA ASN A 114 -13.08 5.43 -17.91
C ASN A 114 -14.32 4.67 -17.42
N SER A 115 -15.14 4.19 -18.34
CA SER A 115 -16.21 3.23 -18.00
C SER A 115 -15.64 1.82 -18.08
N TYR A 116 -15.90 1.05 -17.02
CA TYR A 116 -15.61 -0.38 -16.91
C TYR A 116 -16.87 -1.19 -16.63
N ASP A 117 -18.05 -0.65 -16.96
CA ASP A 117 -19.37 -1.26 -16.67
C ASP A 117 -19.53 -2.68 -17.21
N THR A 118 -18.82 -3.01 -18.29
CA THR A 118 -18.87 -4.31 -18.95
C THR A 118 -17.95 -5.36 -18.33
N ILE A 119 -17.00 -4.94 -17.47
CA ILE A 119 -15.96 -5.83 -16.94
C ILE A 119 -15.85 -5.79 -15.41
N LEU A 120 -16.33 -4.74 -14.75
CA LEU A 120 -16.29 -4.57 -13.30
C LEU A 120 -17.65 -4.16 -12.76
N THR A 121 -17.91 -4.59 -11.52
CA THR A 121 -19.11 -4.18 -10.79
C THR A 121 -18.90 -2.77 -10.23
N ARG A 122 -19.84 -1.85 -10.53
CA ARG A 122 -19.84 -0.52 -9.88
C ARG A 122 -20.02 -0.66 -8.38
N VAL A 123 -19.35 0.19 -7.62
CA VAL A 123 -19.63 0.31 -6.19
C VAL A 123 -21.01 0.94 -6.04
N ASP A 124 -21.92 0.23 -5.38
CA ASP A 124 -23.23 0.75 -4.99
C ASP A 124 -23.02 1.73 -3.83
N LEU A 125 -23.24 3.03 -4.06
CA LEU A 125 -23.03 4.05 -3.03
C LEU A 125 -24.26 4.26 -2.14
N ASP A 126 -25.40 3.66 -2.48
CA ASP A 126 -26.68 3.84 -1.80
C ASP A 126 -27.00 2.68 -0.85
N SER A 127 -26.27 1.56 -0.97
CA SER A 127 -26.42 0.39 -0.09
C SER A 127 -25.60 0.50 1.19
N GLU A 128 -26.24 0.28 2.34
CA GLU A 128 -25.57 0.26 3.65
C GLU A 128 -24.60 -0.92 3.81
N ASP A 129 -24.71 -1.98 3.02
CA ASP A 129 -23.74 -3.10 3.05
C ASP A 129 -22.51 -2.86 2.15
N SER A 130 -22.43 -1.67 1.54
CA SER A 130 -21.37 -1.31 0.61
C SER A 130 -20.06 -0.93 1.31
N PRO A 131 -18.89 -1.24 0.70
CA PRO A 131 -17.60 -0.74 1.18
C PRO A 131 -17.50 0.80 1.19
N MET A 132 -18.32 1.49 0.40
CA MET A 132 -18.40 2.95 0.37
C MET A 132 -19.86 3.38 0.23
N THR A 133 -20.27 4.37 1.02
CA THR A 133 -21.61 4.95 0.92
C THR A 133 -21.53 6.45 0.66
N LYS A 134 -22.57 7.01 0.06
CA LYS A 134 -22.73 8.44 -0.15
C LYS A 134 -24.01 8.92 0.51
N THR A 135 -23.88 9.88 1.42
CA THR A 135 -25.00 10.55 2.09
C THR A 135 -25.05 12.02 1.70
N GLU A 136 -26.03 12.76 2.20
CA GLU A 136 -26.08 14.22 2.07
C GLU A 136 -24.85 14.90 2.72
N SER A 137 -24.33 14.32 3.80
CA SER A 137 -23.18 14.85 4.54
C SER A 137 -21.83 14.56 3.87
N GLY A 138 -21.73 13.56 2.98
CA GLY A 138 -20.49 13.25 2.29
C GLY A 138 -20.33 11.79 1.90
N PHE A 139 -19.09 11.37 1.72
CA PHE A 139 -18.75 9.96 1.48
C PHE A 139 -18.34 9.32 2.80
N ARG A 140 -18.69 8.05 2.97
CA ARG A 140 -18.25 7.22 4.08
C ARG A 140 -17.64 5.93 3.53
N HIS A 141 -16.78 5.29 4.32
CA HIS A 141 -16.21 3.99 3.98
C HIS A 141 -16.44 3.00 5.12
N ALA A 142 -16.54 1.71 4.80
CA ALA A 142 -16.53 0.67 5.81
C ALA A 142 -15.19 0.70 6.57
N SER A 143 -15.26 0.88 7.88
CA SER A 143 -14.10 0.93 8.79
C SER A 143 -13.95 -0.36 9.59
N HIS A 144 -15.05 -1.07 9.84
CA HIS A 144 -15.11 -2.37 10.49
C HIS A 144 -16.23 -3.20 9.86
N CYS A 145 -16.14 -4.52 9.96
CA CYS A 145 -17.18 -5.45 9.52
C CYS A 145 -17.02 -6.81 10.19
N MET A 146 -18.03 -7.67 10.12
CA MET A 146 -17.86 -9.09 10.38
C MET A 146 -17.01 -9.72 9.27
N ASN A 147 -15.91 -10.36 9.65
CA ASN A 147 -15.14 -11.22 8.76
C ASN A 147 -15.45 -12.70 9.07
N LYS A 148 -14.87 -13.63 8.31
CA LYS A 148 -15.08 -15.09 8.49
C LYS A 148 -14.88 -15.61 9.92
N VAL A 149 -14.07 -14.92 10.73
CA VAL A 149 -13.63 -15.37 12.06
C VAL A 149 -14.26 -14.53 13.17
N ARG A 150 -14.37 -13.21 13.01
CA ARG A 150 -14.91 -12.28 14.01
C ARG A 150 -15.14 -10.88 13.44
N TRP A 151 -15.82 -10.04 14.21
CA TRP A 151 -15.85 -8.60 13.96
C TRP A 151 -14.45 -7.99 14.04
N GLY A 152 -14.09 -7.15 13.08
CA GLY A 152 -12.75 -6.59 13.01
C GLY A 152 -12.60 -5.43 12.04
N PRO A 153 -11.41 -4.80 12.00
CA PRO A 153 -11.11 -3.67 11.14
C PRO A 153 -11.21 -4.03 9.65
N HIS A 154 -11.73 -3.07 8.88
CA HIS A 154 -11.84 -3.11 7.43
C HIS A 154 -11.03 -1.96 6.82
N GLU A 155 -10.23 -2.28 5.79
CA GLU A 155 -9.40 -1.30 5.09
C GLU A 155 -9.88 -1.11 3.65
N LEU A 156 -10.24 0.13 3.30
CA LEU A 156 -10.50 0.53 1.93
C LEU A 156 -9.19 0.92 1.23
N GLN A 157 -8.91 0.32 0.07
CA GLN A 157 -7.77 0.66 -0.79
C GLN A 157 -8.29 1.16 -2.14
N ILE A 158 -7.93 2.39 -2.48
CA ILE A 158 -8.40 3.10 -3.68
C ILE A 158 -7.25 3.17 -4.68
N ALA A 159 -7.36 2.42 -5.77
CA ALA A 159 -6.48 2.55 -6.93
C ALA A 159 -6.99 3.70 -7.81
N ILE A 160 -6.34 4.85 -7.74
CA ILE A 160 -6.64 5.97 -8.64
C ILE A 160 -5.91 5.72 -9.96
N GLU A 161 -6.66 5.53 -11.05
CA GLU A 161 -6.10 5.48 -12.40
C GLU A 161 -5.58 6.86 -12.80
N VAL A 162 -4.32 6.92 -13.23
CA VAL A 162 -3.64 8.19 -13.49
C VAL A 162 -2.83 8.17 -14.78
N THR A 163 -2.84 9.30 -15.47
CA THR A 163 -1.81 9.67 -16.44
C THR A 163 -0.58 10.25 -15.72
N ASP A 164 0.52 10.49 -16.44
CA ASP A 164 1.68 11.17 -15.87
C ASP A 164 1.34 12.61 -15.41
N ASP A 165 0.41 13.28 -16.10
CA ASP A 165 -0.04 14.62 -15.71
C ASP A 165 -0.94 14.59 -14.46
N ASP A 166 -1.81 13.58 -14.32
CA ASP A 166 -2.60 13.40 -13.11
C ASP A 166 -1.69 13.09 -11.90
N ALA A 167 -0.61 12.33 -12.11
CA ALA A 167 0.38 12.01 -11.09
C ALA A 167 1.17 13.24 -10.60
N ARG A 168 1.57 14.13 -11.51
CA ARG A 168 2.15 15.45 -11.17
C ARG A 168 1.15 16.34 -10.46
N TRP A 169 -0.09 16.37 -10.94
CA TRP A 169 -1.14 17.16 -10.31
C TRP A 169 -1.40 16.70 -8.88
N LEU A 170 -1.48 15.39 -8.63
CA LEU A 170 -1.61 14.84 -7.28
C LEU A 170 -0.40 15.21 -6.41
N TYR A 171 0.82 15.12 -6.92
CA TYR A 171 2.01 15.56 -6.18
C TYR A 171 1.90 17.03 -5.72
N LEU A 172 1.48 17.93 -6.62
CA LEU A 172 1.35 19.37 -6.33
C LEU A 172 0.18 19.72 -5.40
N ASN A 173 -0.87 18.89 -5.36
CA ASN A 173 -2.09 19.18 -4.61
C ASN A 173 -2.21 18.36 -3.31
N CYS A 174 -1.37 17.33 -3.14
CA CYS A 174 -1.24 16.63 -1.87
C CYS A 174 -0.37 17.43 -0.90
N LYS A 175 -0.74 17.38 0.37
CA LYS A 175 0.12 17.84 1.47
C LYS A 175 0.95 16.66 1.98
N PRO A 176 2.29 16.73 1.97
CA PRO A 176 3.11 15.74 2.65
C PRO A 176 2.97 15.89 4.17
N VAL A 177 2.75 14.77 4.86
CA VAL A 177 2.60 14.69 6.32
C VAL A 177 3.54 13.62 6.84
N ALA A 178 4.35 13.96 7.85
CA ALA A 178 5.20 12.99 8.54
C ALA A 178 4.36 11.99 9.35
N ASN A 179 4.72 10.71 9.25
CA ASN A 179 4.17 9.62 10.05
C ASN A 179 5.19 9.11 11.07
N ASN A 180 4.68 8.55 12.15
CA ASN A 180 5.50 7.73 13.04
C ASN A 180 5.76 6.36 12.39
N HIS A 181 7.03 5.99 12.20
CA HIS A 181 7.45 4.67 11.68
C HIS A 181 8.51 4.04 12.60
N SER A 182 8.60 4.45 13.86
CA SER A 182 9.68 4.08 14.77
C SER A 182 9.69 2.60 15.14
N MET A 183 8.54 1.93 15.05
CA MET A 183 8.44 0.49 15.33
C MET A 183 8.76 -0.36 14.10
N ALA A 184 9.31 0.21 13.03
CA ALA A 184 9.56 -0.52 11.78
C ALA A 184 10.33 -1.81 12.00
N ASN A 185 11.41 -1.79 12.80
CA ASN A 185 12.39 -2.88 12.91
C ASN A 185 12.25 -3.74 14.18
N VAL A 186 11.03 -3.89 14.73
CA VAL A 186 10.85 -4.74 15.91
C VAL A 186 11.25 -6.19 15.58
N PRO A 187 12.16 -6.83 16.32
CA PRO A 187 12.63 -8.18 16.03
C PRO A 187 11.53 -9.22 16.24
N SER A 188 11.54 -10.28 15.43
CA SER A 188 10.58 -11.38 15.55
C SER A 188 10.98 -12.49 16.52
N PHE A 189 12.26 -12.55 16.94
CA PHE A 189 12.81 -13.62 17.77
C PHE A 189 12.46 -15.06 17.32
N GLY A 190 12.32 -15.29 16.01
CA GLY A 190 11.96 -16.61 15.46
C GLY A 190 10.48 -16.99 15.59
N GLU A 191 9.62 -16.11 16.09
CA GLU A 191 8.18 -16.37 16.29
C GLU A 191 7.41 -16.50 14.97
N HIS A 192 7.98 -16.08 13.84
CA HIS A 192 7.31 -16.05 12.56
C HIS A 192 8.13 -16.66 11.43
N ILE A 193 7.50 -17.58 10.68
CA ILE A 193 8.03 -18.16 9.45
C ILE A 193 7.41 -17.42 8.25
N ARG A 194 8.24 -17.03 7.30
CA ARG A 194 7.85 -16.38 6.04
C ARG A 194 7.26 -17.40 5.07
N THR A 195 6.62 -16.90 4.02
CA THR A 195 6.06 -17.71 2.92
C THR A 195 7.13 -18.51 2.16
N ASP A 196 8.38 -18.07 2.17
CA ASP A 196 9.53 -18.79 1.59
C ASP A 196 10.12 -19.87 2.53
N GLY A 197 9.46 -20.14 3.67
CA GLY A 197 9.87 -21.13 4.67
C GLY A 197 11.01 -20.68 5.58
N LYS A 198 11.53 -19.46 5.43
CA LYS A 198 12.60 -18.92 6.27
C LYS A 198 12.04 -18.16 7.47
N GLU A 199 12.80 -18.13 8.56
CA GLU A 199 12.48 -17.28 9.70
C GLU A 199 12.46 -15.80 9.32
N SER A 200 11.44 -15.10 9.80
CA SER A 200 11.37 -13.65 9.73
C SER A 200 12.34 -13.07 10.75
N LYS A 201 13.18 -12.12 10.32
CA LYS A 201 14.05 -11.38 11.23
C LYS A 201 13.27 -10.36 12.06
N PHE A 202 12.17 -9.87 11.50
CA PHE A 202 11.37 -8.79 12.05
C PHE A 202 9.91 -9.20 12.19
N LEU A 203 9.20 -8.59 13.14
CA LEU A 203 7.77 -8.81 13.28
C LEU A 203 7.07 -8.43 11.97
N PRO A 204 6.24 -9.32 11.42
CA PRO A 204 5.46 -9.00 10.23
C PRO A 204 4.50 -7.86 10.56
N TYR A 205 4.11 -7.07 9.54
CA TYR A 205 3.19 -5.94 9.71
C TYR A 205 3.75 -4.71 10.46
N LYS A 206 5.08 -4.62 10.66
CA LYS A 206 5.75 -3.43 11.20
C LYS A 206 6.35 -2.49 10.15
N CYS A 207 6.92 -3.03 9.08
CA CYS A 207 7.24 -2.26 7.87
C CYS A 207 6.91 -3.09 6.63
N PHE A 208 6.10 -2.56 5.71
CA PHE A 208 5.66 -3.33 4.55
C PHE A 208 6.81 -3.55 3.56
N LYS A 209 7.48 -2.46 3.19
CA LYS A 209 8.47 -2.43 2.10
C LYS A 209 9.72 -3.23 2.43
N PHE A 210 10.31 -3.03 3.61
CA PHE A 210 11.60 -3.63 3.95
C PHE A 210 11.44 -4.92 4.77
N ASN A 211 10.71 -4.87 5.88
CA ASN A 211 10.60 -6.03 6.77
C ASN A 211 9.72 -7.13 6.18
N THR A 212 8.47 -6.82 5.84
CA THR A 212 7.50 -7.83 5.38
C THR A 212 7.87 -8.36 4.00
N ALA A 213 8.05 -7.47 3.03
CA ALA A 213 8.31 -7.87 1.64
C ALA A 213 9.74 -8.41 1.44
N GLN A 214 10.75 -7.85 2.11
CA GLN A 214 12.17 -8.14 1.80
C GLN A 214 12.93 -8.85 2.93
N ASN A 215 12.38 -8.95 4.15
CA ASN A 215 13.10 -9.42 5.35
C ASN A 215 14.37 -8.62 5.65
N LEU A 216 14.36 -7.33 5.30
CA LEU A 216 15.48 -6.40 5.50
C LEU A 216 15.12 -5.37 6.55
N GLU A 217 16.15 -4.86 7.22
CA GLU A 217 16.02 -3.73 8.12
C GLU A 217 15.52 -2.50 7.34
N CYS A 218 14.52 -1.82 7.89
CA CYS A 218 14.06 -0.54 7.37
C CYS A 218 15.14 0.52 7.70
N PRO A 219 15.64 1.27 6.71
CA PRO A 219 16.63 2.32 6.94
C PRO A 219 16.01 3.58 7.58
N PHE A 220 14.68 3.65 7.69
CA PHE A 220 13.95 4.82 8.17
C PHE A 220 13.03 4.51 9.37
N PRO A 221 13.50 3.86 10.45
CA PRO A 221 12.69 3.54 11.63
C PRO A 221 12.51 4.79 12.51
N TRP A 222 11.92 5.83 11.95
CA TRP A 222 11.93 7.17 12.53
C TRP A 222 10.64 7.49 13.28
N THR A 223 10.77 8.25 14.35
CA THR A 223 9.64 8.95 14.97
C THR A 223 9.05 9.97 14.00
N LYS A 224 7.81 10.39 14.28
CA LYS A 224 7.14 11.46 13.51
C LYS A 224 7.99 12.74 13.47
N SER A 225 8.60 13.14 14.59
CA SER A 225 9.40 14.36 14.70
C SER A 225 10.67 14.29 13.85
N GLU A 226 11.37 13.16 13.87
CA GLU A 226 12.53 12.94 12.99
C GLU A 226 12.15 12.96 11.52
N CYS A 227 11.04 12.32 11.16
CA CYS A 227 10.54 12.35 9.79
C CYS A 227 10.19 13.78 9.35
N GLU A 228 9.52 14.56 10.19
CA GLU A 228 9.16 15.95 9.89
C GLU A 228 10.41 16.80 9.60
N MET A 229 11.45 16.69 10.44
CA MET A 229 12.72 17.38 10.19
C MET A 229 13.33 17.01 8.83
N ASN A 230 13.33 15.73 8.49
CA ASN A 230 13.90 15.24 7.24
C ASN A 230 13.06 15.65 6.01
N ILE A 231 11.72 15.69 6.11
CA ILE A 231 10.84 16.25 5.07
C ILE A 231 11.25 17.69 4.77
N GLN A 232 11.42 18.52 5.81
CA GLN A 232 11.78 19.93 5.64
C GLN A 232 13.14 20.11 4.96
N VAL A 233 14.12 19.26 5.28
CA VAL A 233 15.44 19.27 4.62
C VAL A 233 15.29 18.99 3.13
N VAL A 234 14.61 17.90 2.77
CA VAL A 234 14.44 17.49 1.36
C VAL A 234 13.69 18.56 0.56
N LEU A 235 12.61 19.12 1.09
CA LEU A 235 11.84 20.17 0.42
C LEU A 235 12.66 21.46 0.24
N LYS A 236 13.47 21.86 1.23
CA LYS A 236 14.35 23.04 1.12
C LYS A 236 15.47 22.83 0.10
N THR A 237 16.13 21.67 0.10
CA THR A 237 17.21 21.35 -0.84
C THR A 237 16.67 21.25 -2.27
N GLY A 238 15.51 20.60 -2.46
CA GLY A 238 14.84 20.52 -3.76
C GLY A 238 14.50 21.89 -4.34
N VAL A 239 14.15 22.87 -3.48
CA VAL A 239 13.93 24.26 -3.91
C VAL A 239 15.24 25.00 -4.19
N SER A 240 16.30 24.78 -3.41
CA SER A 240 17.59 25.46 -3.59
C SER A 240 18.35 25.03 -4.85
N SER A 241 18.14 23.80 -5.35
CA SER A 241 18.68 23.38 -6.64
C SER A 241 17.98 24.08 -7.82
N ARG A 242 16.81 24.70 -7.61
CA ARG A 242 16.05 25.42 -8.66
C ARG A 242 16.53 26.84 -8.89
N THR A 243 17.11 27.51 -7.90
CA THR A 243 17.55 28.91 -8.04
C THR A 243 18.82 29.09 -8.87
N HIS A 244 19.54 28.02 -9.23
CA HIS A 244 20.76 28.09 -10.05
C HIS A 244 20.58 27.74 -11.53
N PHE A 245 19.37 27.42 -11.99
CA PHE A 245 19.06 27.18 -13.41
C PHE A 245 18.11 28.21 -14.03
N SER A 246 18.16 29.47 -13.55
CA SER A 246 17.52 30.59 -14.24
C SER A 246 18.58 31.42 -14.96
N THR A 247 18.81 31.14 -16.24
CA THR A 247 19.17 32.20 -17.19
C THR A 247 18.88 31.76 -18.63
N LYS A 248 17.84 32.36 -19.22
CA LYS A 248 17.92 33.30 -20.35
C LYS A 248 16.67 33.18 -21.20
N GLU A 249 15.89 34.26 -21.17
CA GLU A 249 14.93 34.62 -22.19
C GLU A 249 15.54 34.40 -23.58
N ILE A 250 14.87 33.58 -24.38
CA ILE A 250 15.14 33.49 -25.82
C ILE A 250 14.24 34.54 -26.47
N THR A 251 14.78 35.74 -26.66
CA THR A 251 14.21 36.72 -27.60
C THR A 251 14.64 36.33 -29.01
N HIS A 252 13.65 36.02 -29.86
CA HIS A 252 13.84 35.84 -31.28
C HIS A 252 14.31 37.15 -31.94
N SER A 253 15.50 37.15 -32.53
CA SER A 253 15.84 38.10 -33.61
C SER A 253 16.78 37.47 -34.62
N THR A 254 16.53 37.86 -35.86
CA THR A 254 16.95 37.21 -37.10
C THR A 254 18.32 37.70 -37.60
N LYS A 255 19.01 36.79 -38.30
CA LYS A 255 19.96 36.98 -39.43
C LYS A 255 21.47 37.24 -39.18
N LYS A 256 22.21 36.32 -39.83
CA LYS A 256 23.41 36.46 -40.69
C LYS A 256 24.80 36.18 -40.08
N ASN A 257 25.37 35.09 -40.63
CA ASN A 257 26.77 34.79 -41.00
C ASN A 257 27.88 35.71 -40.49
N VAL A 258 28.97 35.12 -39.98
CA VAL A 258 30.33 35.19 -40.55
C VAL A 258 31.35 34.34 -39.73
N SER A 259 32.14 33.55 -40.48
CA SER A 259 33.46 32.90 -40.26
C SER A 259 33.98 32.49 -38.87
N PHE A 260 34.35 31.20 -38.78
CA PHE A 260 35.24 30.57 -37.80
C PHE A 260 36.73 30.77 -38.15
N ILE A 261 37.56 31.15 -37.16
CA ILE A 261 39.03 30.97 -37.10
C ILE A 261 39.39 30.62 -35.61
N PRO A 262 40.42 29.79 -35.34
CA PRO A 262 40.37 28.76 -34.28
C PRO A 262 41.00 29.12 -32.92
N SER A 263 40.80 28.17 -31.99
CA SER A 263 41.07 28.08 -30.54
C SER A 263 42.35 28.71 -29.94
N PRO A 264 42.42 28.77 -28.60
CA PRO A 264 43.42 27.91 -27.97
C PRO A 264 42.90 27.05 -26.80
N VAL A 265 43.53 25.89 -26.72
CA VAL A 265 43.43 24.85 -25.71
C VAL A 265 43.88 25.40 -24.35
N VAL A 266 43.00 25.29 -23.34
CA VAL A 266 43.40 25.37 -21.93
C VAL A 266 42.99 24.07 -21.27
N ALA A 267 43.98 23.35 -20.76
CA ALA A 267 43.86 22.09 -20.07
C ALA A 267 43.14 22.28 -18.73
N SER A 268 42.02 21.57 -18.54
CA SER A 268 41.40 21.41 -17.21
C SER A 268 41.94 20.15 -16.53
N PRO A 269 42.24 20.19 -15.21
CA PRO A 269 42.83 19.07 -14.49
C PRO A 269 41.86 17.89 -14.37
N ARG A 270 42.38 16.67 -14.60
CA ARG A 270 41.70 15.42 -14.30
C ARG A 270 41.52 15.28 -12.78
N LEU A 271 40.28 15.33 -12.30
CA LEU A 271 39.91 14.84 -10.97
C LEU A 271 39.72 13.30 -11.03
N PRO A 272 40.12 12.58 -9.96
CA PRO A 272 40.19 11.13 -9.98
C PRO A 272 38.79 10.49 -10.04
N SER A 273 38.68 9.49 -10.91
CA SER A 273 37.52 8.62 -11.07
C SER A 273 37.17 7.92 -9.77
N ARG A 274 36.06 8.33 -9.13
CA ARG A 274 35.43 7.57 -8.06
C ARG A 274 34.65 6.40 -8.70
N PRO A 275 34.79 5.16 -8.20
CA PRO A 275 34.24 4.00 -8.87
C PRO A 275 32.71 4.08 -8.95
N ALA A 276 32.18 3.84 -10.15
CA ALA A 276 30.76 3.73 -10.41
C ALA A 276 30.20 2.46 -9.74
N THR A 277 29.76 2.57 -8.49
CA THR A 277 28.81 1.61 -7.94
C THR A 277 27.47 1.86 -8.62
N ARG A 278 27.29 1.14 -9.72
CA ARG A 278 26.01 0.93 -10.41
C ARG A 278 25.04 0.31 -9.42
N VAL A 279 24.34 1.13 -8.63
CA VAL A 279 23.11 0.69 -7.96
C VAL A 279 22.14 0.40 -9.09
N LYS A 280 22.00 -0.88 -9.42
CA LYS A 280 20.92 -1.34 -10.29
C LYS A 280 19.63 -0.80 -9.69
N SER A 281 18.92 0.04 -10.42
CA SER A 281 17.49 0.28 -10.22
C SER A 281 16.81 -1.08 -10.28
N LEU A 282 16.65 -1.71 -9.11
CA LEU A 282 15.95 -2.96 -8.99
C LEU A 282 14.47 -2.61 -8.98
N ARG A 283 13.82 -2.97 -10.08
CA ARG A 283 12.38 -2.92 -10.25
C ARG A 283 11.69 -3.37 -8.96
N ILE A 284 10.74 -2.54 -8.51
CA ILE A 284 9.78 -2.86 -7.47
C ILE A 284 9.26 -4.27 -7.73
N ALA A 285 9.50 -5.17 -6.78
CA ALA A 285 8.95 -6.52 -6.84
C ALA A 285 7.41 -6.39 -6.80
N PRO A 286 6.67 -7.02 -7.73
CA PRO A 286 5.22 -7.13 -7.58
C PRO A 286 4.89 -7.85 -6.26
N ARG A 287 3.74 -7.53 -5.65
CA ARG A 287 3.30 -8.17 -4.40
C ARG A 287 3.41 -9.69 -4.54
N PRO A 288 4.12 -10.39 -3.64
CA PRO A 288 3.98 -11.83 -3.55
C PRO A 288 2.56 -12.14 -3.04
N ARG A 289 1.95 -13.17 -3.64
CA ARG A 289 0.67 -13.73 -3.18
C ARG A 289 0.79 -14.13 -1.72
N ALA A 290 -0.24 -13.83 -0.94
CA ALA A 290 -0.47 -14.54 0.30
C ALA A 290 -1.16 -15.85 -0.07
N ASP A 291 -0.37 -16.92 -0.19
CA ASP A 291 -0.87 -18.29 -0.27
C ASP A 291 -0.40 -19.06 0.99
N ASP A 292 -1.40 -19.42 1.79
CA ASP A 292 -1.59 -20.52 2.73
C ASP A 292 -0.44 -21.11 3.57
N GLY A 293 -0.63 -20.96 4.90
CA GLY A 293 0.09 -21.69 5.93
C GLY A 293 -0.80 -21.98 7.15
N TRP A 294 -2.01 -22.50 6.95
CA TRP A 294 -2.89 -22.98 8.03
C TRP A 294 -3.36 -24.40 7.72
N ASN A 295 -2.53 -25.40 8.00
CA ASN A 295 -2.98 -26.80 7.97
C ASN A 295 -2.53 -27.65 9.16
N LEU A 296 -1.65 -27.19 10.04
CA LEU A 296 -1.26 -27.98 11.21
C LEU A 296 -2.13 -27.70 12.45
N THR A 297 -2.49 -26.43 12.68
CA THR A 297 -3.27 -26.02 13.87
C THR A 297 -4.73 -26.47 13.78
N ILE A 298 -5.31 -26.45 12.58
CA ILE A 298 -6.69 -26.92 12.35
C ILE A 298 -6.74 -28.46 12.39
N LEU A 299 -5.74 -29.15 11.85
CA LEU A 299 -5.67 -30.61 11.93
C LEU A 299 -5.52 -31.08 13.40
N LEU A 300 -4.71 -30.40 14.21
CA LEU A 300 -4.58 -30.69 15.64
C LEU A 300 -5.85 -30.38 16.43
N ALA A 301 -6.56 -29.29 16.10
CA ALA A 301 -7.84 -28.96 16.74
C ALA A 301 -8.95 -29.97 16.35
N VAL A 302 -9.01 -30.39 15.08
CA VAL A 302 -9.98 -31.39 14.61
C VAL A 302 -9.68 -32.76 15.23
N VAL A 303 -8.42 -33.20 15.29
CA VAL A 303 -8.03 -34.46 15.96
C VAL A 303 -8.34 -34.41 17.46
N ALA A 304 -8.11 -33.28 18.13
CA ALA A 304 -8.45 -33.13 19.55
C ALA A 304 -9.96 -33.19 19.80
N VAL A 305 -10.77 -32.52 18.97
CA VAL A 305 -12.24 -32.57 19.07
C VAL A 305 -12.76 -33.99 18.80
N PHE A 306 -12.29 -34.67 17.75
CA PHE A 306 -12.69 -36.06 17.47
C PHE A 306 -12.25 -37.05 18.56
N SER A 307 -11.10 -36.82 19.22
CA SER A 307 -10.63 -37.65 20.33
C SER A 307 -11.49 -37.47 21.59
N ILE A 308 -11.97 -36.25 21.86
CA ILE A 308 -12.88 -35.95 22.97
C ILE A 308 -14.26 -36.58 22.71
N PHE A 309 -14.80 -36.43 21.49
CA PHE A 309 -16.07 -37.07 21.11
C PHE A 309 -16.01 -38.60 21.15
N ALA A 310 -14.88 -39.21 20.75
CA ALA A 310 -14.70 -40.66 20.87
C ALA A 310 -14.64 -41.12 22.34
N LEU A 311 -14.07 -40.31 23.24
CA LEU A 311 -14.03 -40.62 24.68
C LEU A 311 -15.44 -40.55 25.31
N GLU A 312 -16.23 -39.53 24.98
CA GLU A 312 -17.57 -39.35 25.56
C GLU A 312 -18.61 -40.33 25.00
N PHE A 313 -18.53 -40.69 23.71
CA PHE A 313 -19.53 -41.57 23.08
C PHE A 313 -19.20 -43.06 23.09
N VAL A 314 -17.93 -43.46 23.32
CA VAL A 314 -17.54 -44.87 23.35
C VAL A 314 -17.25 -45.36 24.76
N LEU A 315 -16.52 -44.59 25.58
CA LEU A 315 -16.09 -45.05 26.91
C LEU A 315 -17.12 -44.77 28.02
N TYR A 316 -17.91 -43.70 27.89
CA TYR A 316 -18.92 -43.35 28.90
C TYR A 316 -20.11 -44.33 28.97
N PRO A 317 -20.65 -44.83 27.84
CA PRO A 317 -21.69 -45.86 27.87
C PRO A 317 -21.18 -47.22 28.37
N LEU A 318 -19.91 -47.55 28.13
CA LEU A 318 -19.27 -48.79 28.59
C LEU A 318 -19.08 -48.80 30.12
N LEU A 319 -18.74 -47.66 30.73
CA LEU A 319 -18.66 -47.53 32.18
C LEU A 319 -20.03 -47.61 32.87
N LEU A 320 -21.08 -47.06 32.24
CA LEU A 320 -22.46 -47.18 32.74
C LEU A 320 -23.02 -48.61 32.62
N PHE A 321 -22.62 -49.37 31.59
CA PHE A 321 -23.03 -50.78 31.46
C PHE A 321 -22.33 -51.73 32.44
N THR A 322 -21.09 -51.43 32.86
CA THR A 322 -20.38 -52.25 33.87
C THR A 322 -20.79 -51.95 35.31
N GLY A 323 -21.51 -50.85 35.56
CA GLY A 323 -22.03 -50.50 36.89
C GLY A 323 -23.37 -51.15 37.26
N PHE A 324 -24.06 -51.79 36.31
CA PHE A 324 -25.36 -52.45 36.52
C PHE A 324 -25.28 -53.95 36.80
N PHE A 325 -24.07 -54.51 36.87
CA PHE A 325 -23.81 -55.85 37.40
C PHE A 325 -22.89 -55.76 38.62
N LYS A 326 -23.45 -55.32 39.75
CA LYS A 326 -22.95 -55.66 41.08
C LYS A 326 -24.10 -55.73 42.07
#